data_AF-A0A7C5D1C6-F1
#
_entry.id   AF-A0A7C5D1C6-F1
#
_cell.length_a   1.000
_cell.length_b   1.000
_cell.length_c   1.000
_cell.angle_alpha   90.00
_cell.angle_beta   90.00
_cell.angle_gamma   90.00
#
_symmetry.space_group_name_H-M   'P 1'
#
loop_
_entity.id
_entity.type
_entity.pdbx_description
1 polymer ?
#
loop_
_entity_poly.entity_id
_entity_poly.type
_entity_poly.pdbx_seq_one_letter_code
_entity_poly.pdbx_strand_id
1 'polypeptide(L)'
;MGAESKKLVSLREIEGAVSPHQRQIESALALRKEALEYIRDAAGLAKYIGGRTVLLGVGEDWALSKRIFPGVNVYFAFIRGDEEFPSNLKVFFSGRKIGDMKGEDLAGFVILYANHMLRYVRETVSGVKLPEVCYRV
;
A
#
# COMPACT_ATOMS: atom_id res chain seq x y z
N MET A 1 10.08 8.55 -20.77
CA MET A 1 9.62 9.54 -19.76
C MET A 1 10.44 9.31 -18.51
N GLY A 2 11.19 10.32 -18.07
CA GLY A 2 12.28 10.17 -17.10
C GLY A 2 11.79 9.73 -15.72
N ALA A 3 12.40 8.68 -15.19
CA ALA A 3 12.36 8.37 -13.78
C ALA A 3 13.16 9.45 -13.04
N GLU A 4 12.47 10.47 -12.51
CA GLU A 4 13.04 11.17 -11.35
C GLU A 4 13.31 10.10 -10.31
N SER A 5 14.58 9.93 -9.91
CA SER A 5 14.98 9.08 -8.80
C SER A 5 14.35 9.63 -7.52
N LYS A 6 13.10 9.24 -7.27
CA LYS A 6 12.41 9.54 -6.02
C LYS A 6 12.97 8.56 -5.02
N LYS A 7 13.75 9.06 -4.06
CA LYS A 7 14.19 8.27 -2.91
C LYS A 7 12.94 7.75 -2.20
N LEU A 8 12.65 6.47 -2.40
CA LEU A 8 11.63 5.73 -1.67
C LEU A 8 12.24 5.30 -0.34
N VAL A 9 11.54 5.57 0.74
CA VAL A 9 11.97 5.18 2.09
C VAL A 9 10.87 4.40 2.79
N SER A 10 11.26 3.40 3.56
CA SER A 10 10.39 2.70 4.50
C SER A 10 10.11 3.55 5.74
N LEU A 11 9.11 3.15 6.53
CA LEU A 11 8.84 3.85 7.80
C LEU A 11 10.00 3.66 8.79
N ARG A 12 10.66 2.49 8.75
CA ARG A 12 11.88 2.24 9.52
C ARG A 12 13.00 3.23 9.20
N GLU A 13 13.17 3.62 7.94
CA GLU A 13 14.18 4.62 7.57
C GLU A 13 13.82 6.05 8.04
N ILE A 14 12.54 6.33 8.26
CA ILE A 14 12.06 7.62 8.79
C ILE A 14 12.21 7.67 10.31
N GLU A 15 11.84 6.59 11.00
CA GLU A 15 11.82 6.53 12.47
C GLU A 15 13.14 6.07 13.10
N GLY A 16 13.99 5.38 12.33
CA GLY A 16 15.24 4.79 12.80
C GLY A 16 15.09 3.33 13.28
N ALA A 17 16.08 2.86 14.05
CA ALA A 17 16.24 1.44 14.40
C ALA A 17 15.05 0.86 15.17
N VAL A 18 14.35 1.68 15.97
CA VAL A 18 13.13 1.28 16.69
C VAL A 18 11.95 1.94 16.00
N SER A 19 11.23 1.17 15.18
CA SER A 19 10.07 1.63 14.42
C SER A 19 8.84 0.78 14.79
N PRO A 20 8.11 1.13 15.86
CA PRO A 20 6.90 0.41 16.27
C PRO A 20 5.80 0.51 15.20
N HIS A 21 5.73 1.63 14.50
CA HIS A 21 4.72 1.87 13.48
C HIS A 21 4.99 1.07 12.19
N GLN A 22 6.26 0.76 11.86
CA GLN A 22 6.55 -0.20 10.78
C GLN A 22 5.97 -1.58 11.11
N ARG A 23 6.14 -2.07 12.34
CA ARG A 23 5.56 -3.36 12.77
C ARG A 23 4.03 -3.33 12.78
N GLN A 24 3.45 -2.19 13.15
CA GLN A 24 2.00 -1.98 13.08
C GLN A 24 1.49 -2.10 11.64
N ILE A 25 2.16 -1.45 10.68
CA ILE A 25 1.84 -1.58 9.26
C ILE A 25 1.95 -3.04 8.82
N GLU A 26 3.09 -3.70 9.09
CA GLU A 26 3.32 -5.09 8.68
C GLU A 26 2.24 -6.03 9.19
N SER A 27 1.88 -5.90 10.48
CA SER A 27 0.82 -6.71 11.10
C SER A 27 -0.56 -6.41 10.48
N ALA A 28 -0.85 -5.15 10.19
CA ALA A 28 -2.10 -4.77 9.53
C ALA A 28 -2.17 -5.31 8.09
N LEU A 29 -1.08 -5.24 7.32
CA LEU A 29 -1.07 -5.68 5.93
C LEU A 29 -1.03 -7.21 5.80
N ALA A 30 -0.41 -7.90 6.75
CA ALA A 30 -0.36 -9.37 6.77
C ALA A 30 -1.75 -10.00 6.70
N LEU A 31 -2.73 -9.41 7.39
CA LEU A 31 -4.12 -9.87 7.42
C LEU A 31 -4.92 -9.51 6.15
N ARG A 32 -4.38 -8.65 5.28
CA ARG A 32 -5.13 -8.03 4.16
C ARG A 32 -4.60 -8.45 2.79
N LYS A 33 -3.37 -8.95 2.71
CA LYS A 33 -2.66 -9.24 1.45
C LYS A 33 -3.37 -10.24 0.55
N GLU A 34 -3.99 -11.29 1.10
CA GLU A 34 -4.72 -12.30 0.32
C GLU A 34 -5.90 -11.69 -0.44
N ALA A 35 -6.63 -10.77 0.19
CA ALA A 35 -7.74 -10.09 -0.47
C ALA A 35 -7.28 -9.23 -1.66
N LEU A 36 -6.05 -8.71 -1.61
CA LEU A 36 -5.49 -7.88 -2.67
C LEU A 36 -5.13 -8.69 -3.92
N GLU A 37 -5.03 -10.02 -3.82
CA GLU A 37 -4.84 -10.88 -4.99
C GLU A 37 -6.03 -10.82 -5.95
N TYR A 38 -7.22 -10.48 -5.47
CA TYR A 38 -8.42 -10.39 -6.32
C TYR A 38 -8.45 -9.13 -7.18
N ILE A 39 -7.51 -8.20 -6.98
CA ILE A 39 -7.42 -6.99 -7.80
C ILE A 39 -6.94 -7.37 -9.21
N ARG A 40 -7.81 -7.11 -10.20
CA ARG A 40 -7.50 -7.23 -11.64
C ARG A 40 -7.40 -5.88 -12.33
N ASP A 41 -8.08 -4.87 -11.80
CA ASP A 41 -8.04 -3.48 -12.29
C ASP A 41 -7.33 -2.57 -11.30
N ALA A 42 -6.00 -2.50 -11.41
CA ALA A 42 -5.17 -1.63 -10.59
C ALA A 42 -5.42 -0.13 -10.90
N ALA A 43 -5.82 0.22 -12.12
CA ALA A 43 -6.12 1.60 -12.49
C ALA A 43 -7.42 2.08 -11.84
N GLY A 44 -8.47 1.23 -11.84
CA GLY A 44 -9.71 1.46 -11.11
C GLY A 44 -9.46 1.59 -9.61
N LEU A 45 -8.64 0.72 -9.02
CA LEU A 45 -8.26 0.83 -7.62
C LEU A 45 -7.52 2.14 -7.32
N ALA A 46 -6.56 2.51 -8.16
CA ALA A 46 -5.82 3.75 -8.02
C ALA A 46 -6.77 4.96 -8.00
N LYS A 47 -7.72 4.99 -8.95
CA LYS A 47 -8.74 6.03 -9.03
C LYS A 47 -9.63 6.04 -7.79
N TYR A 48 -10.03 4.87 -7.30
CA TYR A 48 -10.89 4.72 -6.12
C TYR A 48 -10.26 5.34 -4.86
N ILE A 49 -8.97 5.11 -4.62
CA ILE A 49 -8.25 5.74 -3.49
C ILE A 49 -7.79 7.18 -3.79
N GLY A 50 -8.12 7.73 -4.96
CA GLY A 50 -7.70 9.05 -5.43
C GLY A 50 -6.19 9.17 -5.64
N GLY A 51 -5.56 8.08 -6.08
CA GLY A 51 -4.16 7.95 -6.44
C GLY A 51 -3.98 7.73 -7.95
N ARG A 52 -2.84 7.12 -8.30
CA ARG A 52 -2.49 6.73 -9.68
C ARG A 52 -1.61 5.49 -9.69
N THR A 53 -1.65 4.72 -10.77
CA THR A 53 -0.71 3.64 -11.00
C THR A 53 0.69 4.19 -11.26
N VAL A 54 1.71 3.45 -10.83
CA VAL A 54 3.13 3.76 -11.00
C VAL A 54 3.92 2.47 -11.21
N LEU A 55 5.14 2.59 -11.70
CA LEU A 55 6.13 1.51 -11.72
C LEU A 55 7.27 1.92 -10.77
N LEU A 56 7.58 1.07 -9.80
CA LEU A 56 8.65 1.23 -8.80
C LEU A 56 9.85 0.34 -9.10
N GLY A 57 9.68 -0.73 -9.89
CA GLY A 57 10.77 -1.63 -10.27
C GLY A 57 11.25 -2.53 -9.14
N VAL A 58 10.35 -2.90 -8.22
CA VAL A 58 10.62 -3.79 -7.07
C VAL A 58 10.05 -5.20 -7.27
N GLY A 59 9.71 -5.54 -8.52
CA GLY A 59 9.07 -6.81 -8.89
C GLY A 59 7.56 -6.83 -8.65
N GLU A 60 6.92 -5.65 -8.64
CA GLU A 60 5.48 -5.53 -8.39
C GLU A 60 4.62 -6.04 -9.57
N ASP A 61 3.51 -6.70 -9.25
CA ASP A 61 2.40 -6.93 -10.18
C ASP A 61 1.65 -5.63 -10.47
N TRP A 62 1.49 -4.82 -9.42
CA TRP A 62 0.97 -3.47 -9.53
C TRP A 62 1.54 -2.59 -8.42
N ALA A 63 1.72 -1.31 -8.75
CA ALA A 63 2.02 -0.30 -7.75
C ALA A 63 1.15 0.94 -7.91
N LEU A 64 0.82 1.54 -6.78
CA LEU A 64 0.01 2.74 -6.66
C LEU A 64 0.78 3.82 -5.92
N SER A 65 0.54 5.07 -6.29
CA SER A 65 0.97 6.23 -5.51
C SER A 65 -0.23 7.08 -5.10
N LYS A 66 -0.20 7.57 -3.87
CA LYS A 66 -1.20 8.48 -3.32
C LYS A 66 -0.52 9.62 -2.60
N ARG A 67 -0.89 10.85 -2.93
CA ARG A 67 -0.51 12.02 -2.15
C ARG A 67 -1.39 12.09 -0.90
N ILE A 68 -0.77 11.99 0.28
CA ILE A 68 -1.47 12.02 1.58
C ILE A 68 -1.39 13.39 2.25
N PHE A 69 -0.35 14.16 1.93
CA PHE A 69 -0.18 15.53 2.37
C PHE A 69 0.61 16.32 1.31
N PRO A 70 0.50 17.66 1.22
CA PRO A 70 1.31 18.45 0.30
C PRO A 70 2.83 18.18 0.47
N GLY A 71 3.44 17.56 -0.53
CA GLY A 71 4.86 17.20 -0.50
C GLY A 71 5.17 15.85 0.16
N VAL A 72 4.16 15.02 0.43
CA VAL A 72 4.29 13.65 0.96
C VAL A 72 3.42 12.67 0.16
N ASN A 73 4.05 11.62 -0.36
CA ASN A 73 3.38 10.54 -1.07
C ASN A 73 3.62 9.22 -0.36
N VAL A 74 2.60 8.37 -0.33
CA VAL A 74 2.71 6.95 -0.01
C VAL A 74 2.65 6.15 -1.31
N TYR A 75 3.36 5.04 -1.32
CA TYR A 75 3.43 4.10 -2.42
C TYR A 75 3.11 2.71 -1.90
N PHE A 76 2.29 2.00 -2.65
CA PHE A 76 1.89 0.63 -2.37
C PHE A 76 2.39 -0.21 -3.53
N ALA A 77 3.17 -1.25 -3.24
CA ALA A 77 3.66 -2.19 -4.25
C ALA A 77 3.21 -3.59 -3.86
N PHE A 78 2.36 -4.17 -4.68
CA PHE A 78 1.85 -5.50 -4.45
C PHE A 78 2.59 -6.51 -5.32
N ILE A 79 2.94 -7.62 -4.70
CA ILE A 79 3.55 -8.78 -5.32
C ILE A 79 2.61 -9.94 -5.03
N ARG A 80 2.10 -10.56 -6.08
CA ARG A 80 1.22 -11.72 -6.00
C ARG A 80 2.01 -12.92 -5.49
N GLY A 81 1.34 -13.78 -4.73
CA GLY A 81 1.93 -15.03 -4.28
C GLY A 81 2.01 -16.03 -5.42
N ASP A 82 2.95 -16.96 -5.30
CA ASP A 82 3.08 -18.15 -6.12
C ASP A 82 3.09 -19.41 -5.24
N GLU A 83 3.48 -20.56 -5.79
CA GLU A 83 3.52 -21.83 -5.07
C GLU A 83 4.55 -21.84 -3.92
N GLU A 84 5.57 -20.97 -3.97
CA GLU A 84 6.70 -20.95 -3.04
C GLU A 84 6.63 -19.78 -2.06
N PHE A 85 6.12 -18.63 -2.51
CA PHE A 85 6.09 -17.38 -1.73
C PHE A 85 4.67 -16.81 -1.61
N PRO A 86 4.21 -16.46 -0.40
CA PRO A 86 2.90 -15.85 -0.23
C PRO A 86 2.89 -14.42 -0.79
N SER A 87 1.71 -13.91 -1.15
CA SER A 87 1.57 -12.51 -1.56
C SER A 87 2.07 -11.54 -0.52
N ASN A 88 2.44 -10.35 -0.98
CA ASN A 88 3.03 -9.31 -0.17
C ASN A 88 2.62 -7.91 -0.64
N LEU A 89 2.33 -7.02 0.30
CA LEU A 89 2.10 -5.60 0.06
C LEU A 89 3.19 -4.80 0.75
N LYS A 90 4.10 -4.24 -0.04
CA LYS A 90 5.15 -3.34 0.44
C LYS A 90 4.66 -1.90 0.42
N VAL A 91 5.10 -1.12 1.40
CA VAL A 91 4.77 0.30 1.53
C VAL A 91 6.04 1.12 1.58
N PHE A 92 6.04 2.19 0.79
CA PHE A 92 7.12 3.17 0.77
C PHE A 92 6.54 4.56 0.85
N PHE A 93 7.41 5.52 1.18
CA PHE A 93 7.07 6.92 1.24
C PHE A 93 8.11 7.73 0.47
N SER A 94 7.70 8.90 -0.03
CA SER A 94 8.62 9.87 -0.60
C SER A 94 8.08 11.29 -0.45
N GLY A 95 9.00 12.25 -0.54
CA GLY A 95 8.67 13.66 -0.65
C GLY A 95 9.44 14.54 0.32
N ARG A 96 9.55 15.82 -0.03
CA ARG A 96 10.39 16.79 0.67
C ARG A 96 9.97 17.09 2.12
N LYS A 97 8.72 16.78 2.49
CA LYS A 97 8.16 17.04 3.82
C LYS A 97 7.97 15.76 4.65
N ILE A 98 8.57 14.65 4.22
CA ILE A 98 8.38 13.38 4.92
C ILE A 98 8.92 13.38 6.35
N GLY A 99 10.02 14.10 6.59
CA GLY A 99 10.60 14.27 7.93
C GLY A 99 9.75 15.11 8.88
N ASP A 100 8.76 15.85 8.36
CA ASP A 100 7.82 16.63 9.17
C ASP A 100 6.65 15.77 9.67
N MET A 101 6.50 14.55 9.18
CA MET A 101 5.39 13.65 9.51
C MET A 101 5.77 12.74 10.68
N LYS A 102 4.84 12.54 11.62
CA LYS A 102 5.01 11.51 12.65
C LYS A 102 4.77 10.13 12.05
N GLY A 103 5.50 9.12 12.52
CA GLY A 103 5.32 7.76 12.02
C GLY A 103 3.94 7.17 12.34
N GLU A 104 3.33 7.58 13.45
CA GLU A 104 1.93 7.26 13.77
C GLU A 104 0.97 7.74 12.67
N ASP A 105 1.11 8.98 12.22
CA ASP A 105 0.26 9.55 11.16
C ASP A 105 0.47 8.78 9.84
N LEU A 106 1.73 8.50 9.49
CA LEU A 106 2.08 7.75 8.28
C LEU A 106 1.48 6.34 8.31
N ALA A 107 1.58 5.63 9.44
CA ALA A 107 0.96 4.32 9.62
C ALA A 107 -0.56 4.39 9.60
N GLY A 108 -1.16 5.41 10.21
CA GLY A 108 -2.60 5.66 10.15
C GLY A 108 -3.10 5.80 8.72
N PHE A 109 -2.42 6.61 7.90
CA PHE A 109 -2.76 6.74 6.48
C PHE A 109 -2.64 5.42 5.72
N VAL A 110 -1.57 4.66 5.95
CA VAL A 110 -1.38 3.36 5.29
C VAL A 110 -2.53 2.41 5.60
N ILE A 111 -2.90 2.29 6.88
CA ILE A 111 -3.99 1.41 7.32
C ILE A 111 -5.34 1.88 6.75
N LEU A 112 -5.58 3.20 6.76
CA LEU A 112 -6.77 3.79 6.15
C LEU A 112 -6.90 3.39 4.67
N TYR A 113 -5.85 3.61 3.87
CA TYR A 113 -5.90 3.28 2.45
C TYR A 113 -5.95 1.77 2.20
N ALA A 114 -5.32 0.94 3.03
CA ALA A 114 -5.47 -0.50 2.96
C ALA A 114 -6.93 -0.94 3.18
N ASN A 115 -7.65 -0.33 4.12
CA ASN A 115 -9.09 -0.60 4.30
C ASN A 115 -9.91 -0.16 3.08
N HIS A 116 -9.60 1.00 2.48
CA HIS A 116 -10.24 1.43 1.23
C HIS A 116 -9.95 0.46 0.06
N MET A 117 -8.75 -0.12 -0.02
CA MET A 117 -8.43 -1.15 -1.02
C MET A 117 -9.27 -2.41 -0.82
N LEU A 118 -9.47 -2.85 0.42
CA LEU A 118 -10.36 -3.97 0.72
C LEU A 118 -11.82 -3.68 0.36
N ARG A 119 -12.28 -2.46 0.62
CA ARG A 119 -13.61 -2.03 0.22
C ARG A 119 -13.78 -2.06 -1.31
N TYR A 120 -12.78 -1.61 -2.05
CA TYR A 120 -12.77 -1.74 -3.51
C TYR A 120 -12.87 -3.21 -3.96
N VAL A 121 -12.10 -4.11 -3.35
CA VAL A 121 -12.18 -5.56 -3.64
C VAL A 121 -13.61 -6.06 -3.40
N ARG A 122 -14.21 -5.73 -2.25
CA ARG A 122 -15.59 -6.11 -1.92
C ARG A 122 -16.62 -5.59 -2.92
N GLU A 123 -16.46 -4.35 -3.39
CA GLU A 123 -17.43 -3.70 -4.27
C GLU A 123 -17.29 -4.12 -5.74
N THR A 124 -16.10 -4.58 -6.15
CA THR A 124 -15.79 -4.89 -7.56
C THR A 124 -15.70 -6.37 -7.88
N VAL A 125 -15.45 -7.22 -6.89
CA VAL A 125 -15.29 -8.67 -7.09
C VAL A 125 -16.58 -9.38 -6.73
N SER A 126 -17.22 -9.98 -7.73
CA SER A 126 -18.48 -10.72 -7.59
C SER A 126 -18.32 -12.20 -7.92
N GLY A 127 -19.21 -13.04 -7.39
CA GLY A 127 -19.30 -14.46 -7.76
C GLY A 127 -18.27 -15.38 -7.08
N VAL A 128 -17.51 -14.86 -6.12
CA VAL A 128 -16.57 -15.64 -5.30
C VAL A 128 -16.69 -15.27 -3.83
N LYS A 129 -16.39 -16.21 -2.94
CA LYS A 129 -16.28 -15.95 -1.50
C LYS A 129 -14.96 -15.23 -1.24
N LEU A 130 -15.03 -13.99 -0.76
CA LEU A 130 -13.85 -13.19 -0.42
C LEU A 130 -13.30 -13.57 0.96
N PRO A 131 -12.02 -13.27 1.24
CA PRO A 131 -11.47 -13.38 2.59
C PRO A 131 -12.29 -12.56 3.59
N GLU A 132 -12.42 -13.09 4.81
CA GLU A 132 -13.27 -12.54 5.88
C GLU A 132 -12.93 -11.07 6.21
N VAL A 133 -11.66 -10.68 6.05
CA VAL A 133 -11.19 -9.30 6.28
C VAL A 133 -11.91 -8.27 5.39
N CYS A 134 -12.41 -8.66 4.21
CA CYS A 134 -13.18 -7.78 3.32
C CYS A 134 -14.53 -7.36 3.89
N TYR A 135 -15.06 -8.07 4.89
CA TYR A 135 -16.36 -7.79 5.52
C TYR A 135 -16.25 -7.05 6.86
N ARG A 136 -15.03 -6.84 7.36
CA ARG A 136 -14.74 -6.22 8.66
C ARG A 136 -14.16 -4.80 8.53
N VAL A 137 -14.24 -4.21 7.33
CA VAL A 137 -13.75 -2.86 6.99
C VAL A 137 -14.86 -1.83 6.92
#